data_AF-A0A928Y5R3-F1
#
_entry.id   AF-A0A928Y5R3-F1
#
_cell.length_a   1.000
_cell.length_b   1.000
_cell.length_c   1.000
_cell.angle_alpha   90.00
_cell.angle_beta   90.00
_cell.angle_gamma   90.00
#
_symmetry.space_group_name_H-M   'P 1'
#
loop_
_entity.id
_entity.type
_entity.pdbx_description
1 polymer ?
#
loop_
_entity_poly.entity_id
_entity_poly.type
_entity_poly.pdbx_seq_one_letter_code
_entity_poly.pdbx_strand_id
1 'polypeptide(L)'
;MKRYVLSRPLLFVLLLSLVACGGQSAASTPPPTEPPTVAAVLPEPEVAEPIIAPVEVTVAPTAETMEMETAVTNAVTVSDQNLTEEFTVTIDSVTADVPGWIVIHAQADGRPGPVLGYTPVAAGENQNVIVTIDPTGATETLYAMLHIDAGTRGEYEFPGDDVPAMDADGNMVTPPFTLLGGLPVTALLQLAESDELGVYLVDAAGMALYTFAHDTPGVSNCYDACALAWPPLVVAAGEDVTAVAELPGELATTERTDGTIQVTYDGWPLYYWVNDAAPGETTGHNFRNIWAVARPTTKVLLGGNEELGRFLVGPEGLTLYRFNPDDPGISNCYDECAFYWPPLLLDEGEALTGGAGVVGKLGTTERDDGTVQVTYGGMPLYYWILDENPGDATGQAVDDVWYVVPPYTVAVSSTPELGDFLVAHNGMTLYLFGVDGENESTCYDQCAINWPPLLLEPGELPIAGFGVTGELGITERTDGTLQVTYNGYPLYFWIHDEAPGDTTGQGVNDVWFVVEP
;
A
#
# COMPACT_ATOMS: atom_id res chain seq x y z
N MET A 1 -34.12 34.88 -62.08
CA MET A 1 -32.87 35.30 -62.73
C MET A 1 -31.87 34.16 -62.63
N LYS A 2 -31.28 33.79 -63.78
CA LYS A 2 -30.09 32.94 -64.09
C LYS A 2 -29.45 32.08 -62.96
N ARG A 3 -28.97 30.85 -63.16
CA ARG A 3 -29.00 29.77 -64.18
C ARG A 3 -28.17 28.60 -63.56
N TYR A 4 -28.46 27.37 -64.02
CA TYR A 4 -27.79 26.07 -63.82
C TYR A 4 -26.24 26.08 -63.91
N VAL A 5 -25.45 25.08 -63.48
CA VAL A 5 -25.28 23.71 -64.04
C VAL A 5 -24.26 22.88 -63.20
N LEU A 6 -24.47 21.56 -63.09
CA LEU A 6 -23.55 20.50 -62.62
C LEU A 6 -22.31 20.32 -63.53
N SER A 7 -21.15 19.90 -63.00
CA SER A 7 -20.30 18.87 -63.65
C SER A 7 -19.26 18.26 -62.70
N ARG A 8 -18.91 17.02 -63.01
CA ARG A 8 -18.21 15.98 -62.22
C ARG A 8 -16.69 15.91 -62.61
N PRO A 9 -15.90 14.91 -62.16
CA PRO A 9 -14.59 15.04 -61.51
C PRO A 9 -13.36 14.89 -62.45
N LEU A 10 -12.15 15.16 -61.95
CA LEU A 10 -10.89 14.79 -62.63
C LEU A 10 -10.03 13.85 -61.78
N LEU A 11 -9.80 12.69 -62.39
CA LEU A 11 -8.82 11.65 -62.13
C LEU A 11 -7.40 12.20 -62.40
N PHE A 12 -6.43 11.94 -61.52
CA PHE A 12 -5.01 12.00 -61.88
C PHE A 12 -4.29 10.76 -61.36
N VAL A 13 -3.91 9.91 -62.30
CA VAL A 13 -2.97 8.79 -62.20
C VAL A 13 -1.66 9.29 -62.81
N LEU A 14 -0.54 9.13 -62.12
CA LEU A 14 0.84 9.05 -62.66
C LEU A 14 1.81 8.98 -61.47
N LEU A 15 2.93 8.25 -61.43
CA LEU A 15 3.46 7.11 -62.17
C LEU A 15 4.58 6.56 -61.27
N LEU A 16 4.72 5.24 -61.24
CA LEU A 16 5.84 4.52 -60.66
C LEU A 16 7.10 4.73 -61.52
N SER A 17 8.26 5.03 -60.93
CA SER A 17 9.56 4.78 -61.58
C SER A 17 10.60 4.28 -60.57
N LEU A 18 10.86 2.97 -60.65
CA LEU A 18 12.09 2.33 -60.16
C LEU A 18 13.29 2.88 -60.93
N VAL A 19 14.36 3.24 -60.21
CA VAL A 19 15.74 3.10 -60.69
C VAL A 19 16.54 2.43 -59.58
N ALA A 20 17.00 1.21 -59.85
CA ALA A 20 18.07 0.55 -59.13
C ALA A 20 19.37 0.71 -59.94
N CYS A 21 20.46 1.15 -59.31
CA CYS A 21 21.77 0.49 -59.36
C CYS A 21 22.86 1.28 -58.62
N GLY A 22 23.43 0.66 -57.58
CA GLY A 22 24.88 0.45 -57.47
C GLY A 22 25.73 1.53 -56.79
N GLY A 23 26.44 1.13 -55.74
CA GLY A 23 27.72 1.74 -55.37
C GLY A 23 28.01 1.82 -53.87
N GLN A 24 28.78 0.87 -53.35
CA GLN A 24 29.35 0.83 -52.00
C GLN A 24 30.21 2.06 -51.68
N SER A 25 30.17 2.52 -50.42
CA SER A 25 31.39 2.81 -49.66
C SER A 25 31.09 2.86 -48.16
N ALA A 26 31.84 2.07 -47.40
CA ALA A 26 31.92 2.17 -45.95
C ALA A 26 32.46 3.55 -45.52
N ALA A 27 31.90 4.13 -44.46
CA ALA A 27 32.55 5.17 -43.69
C ALA A 27 32.07 5.06 -42.23
N SER A 28 33.05 4.90 -41.33
CA SER A 28 32.94 4.69 -39.89
C SER A 28 32.07 5.70 -39.16
N THR A 29 31.30 5.22 -38.19
CA THR A 29 30.67 6.01 -37.13
C THR A 29 31.73 6.69 -36.24
N PRO A 30 31.61 7.99 -35.89
CA PRO A 30 32.42 8.59 -34.84
C PRO A 30 31.94 8.13 -33.44
N PRO A 31 32.82 8.06 -32.43
CA PRO A 31 32.43 7.72 -31.07
C PRO A 31 31.61 8.86 -30.42
N PRO A 32 30.78 8.56 -29.42
CA PRO A 32 30.02 9.57 -28.69
C PRO A 32 30.97 10.47 -27.89
N THR A 33 30.82 11.78 -28.05
CA THR A 33 31.46 12.81 -27.22
C THR A 33 30.80 12.86 -25.86
N GLU A 34 31.59 12.67 -24.79
CA GLU A 34 31.19 12.89 -23.39
C GLU A 34 30.65 14.31 -23.17
N PRO A 35 29.64 14.48 -22.29
CA PRO A 35 29.23 15.81 -21.83
C PRO A 35 30.29 16.41 -20.89
N PRO A 36 30.48 17.73 -20.87
CA PRO A 36 31.47 18.37 -20.01
C PRO A 36 31.03 18.30 -18.54
N THR A 37 31.89 17.73 -17.69
CA THR A 37 31.79 17.80 -16.23
C THR A 37 32.04 19.24 -15.78
N VAL A 38 30.99 19.96 -15.39
CA VAL A 38 31.11 21.26 -14.73
C VAL A 38 31.31 21.00 -13.23
N ALA A 39 32.56 20.96 -12.80
CA ALA A 39 32.92 20.99 -11.38
C ALA A 39 32.72 22.43 -10.85
N ALA A 40 31.60 22.67 -10.17
CA ALA A 40 31.40 23.88 -9.38
C ALA A 40 32.23 23.75 -8.08
N VAL A 41 33.41 24.36 -8.08
CA VAL A 41 34.21 24.58 -6.86
C VAL A 41 33.56 25.72 -6.09
N LEU A 42 32.91 25.38 -4.97
CA LEU A 42 32.48 26.36 -3.97
C LEU A 42 33.72 26.84 -3.20
N PRO A 43 33.92 28.16 -3.01
CA PRO A 43 35.03 28.66 -2.20
C PRO A 43 34.77 28.44 -0.71
N GLU A 44 35.80 27.90 -0.05
CA GLU A 44 35.90 27.63 1.39
C GLU A 44 35.85 28.94 2.21
N PRO A 45 35.13 29.00 3.34
CA PRO A 45 35.10 30.20 4.17
C PRO A 45 36.40 30.37 4.96
N GLU A 46 37.05 31.51 4.75
CA GLU A 46 38.25 31.98 5.45
C GLU A 46 37.97 32.18 6.95
N VAL A 47 38.52 31.30 7.80
CA VAL A 47 38.49 31.46 9.26
C VAL A 47 39.67 32.34 9.67
N ALA A 48 39.36 33.54 10.17
CA ALA A 48 40.32 34.47 10.72
C ALA A 48 40.95 33.94 12.03
N GLU A 49 42.28 33.84 12.06
CA GLU A 49 43.05 33.53 13.26
C GLU A 49 42.96 34.67 14.31
N PRO A 50 42.73 34.39 15.61
CA PRO A 50 42.94 35.37 16.64
C PRO A 50 44.42 35.39 17.08
N ILE A 51 44.98 36.59 16.99
CA ILE A 51 46.33 36.97 17.43
C ILE A 51 46.30 37.14 18.95
N ILE A 52 46.91 36.24 19.74
CA ILE A 52 47.20 36.48 21.17
C ILE A 52 48.61 35.97 21.51
N ALA A 53 49.44 36.88 22.03
CA ALA A 53 50.83 36.68 22.44
C ALA A 53 50.97 35.76 23.67
N PRO A 54 52.13 35.10 23.86
CA PRO A 54 52.37 34.29 25.05
C PRO A 54 52.64 35.20 26.25
N VAL A 55 51.77 35.14 27.27
CA VAL A 55 52.06 35.69 28.59
C VAL A 55 52.50 34.52 29.47
N GLU A 56 53.79 34.43 29.77
CA GLU A 56 54.31 33.58 30.85
C GLU A 56 53.83 34.15 32.19
N VAL A 57 52.91 33.45 32.86
CA VAL A 57 52.61 33.69 34.27
C VAL A 57 53.14 32.50 35.07
N THR A 58 54.24 32.75 35.76
CA THR A 58 54.74 31.88 36.82
C THR A 58 53.81 31.97 38.03
N VAL A 59 53.16 30.85 38.37
CA VAL A 59 52.42 30.71 39.64
C VAL A 59 52.99 29.53 40.40
N ALA A 60 53.51 29.83 41.59
CA ALA A 60 54.04 28.87 42.55
C ALA A 60 52.94 27.90 43.04
N PRO A 61 53.28 26.67 43.45
CA PRO A 61 52.28 25.73 43.95
C PRO A 61 51.77 26.23 45.29
N THR A 62 50.50 26.62 45.32
CA THR A 62 49.79 26.84 46.58
C THR A 62 49.19 25.49 46.95
N ALA A 63 49.58 24.97 48.12
CA ALA A 63 49.04 23.74 48.65
C ALA A 63 47.55 23.95 48.94
N GLU A 64 46.69 23.51 48.03
CA GLU A 64 45.28 23.31 48.33
C GLU A 64 45.14 22.02 49.15
N THR A 65 44.53 22.20 50.30
CA THR A 65 44.05 21.16 51.19
C THR A 65 43.22 20.13 50.42
N MET A 66 43.65 18.87 50.43
CA MET A 66 42.82 17.75 49.98
C MET A 66 41.56 17.70 50.84
N GLU A 67 40.44 18.18 50.29
CA GLU A 67 39.13 17.81 50.79
C GLU A 67 39.00 16.29 50.56
N MET A 68 38.68 15.54 51.62
CA MET A 68 38.26 14.16 51.45
C MET A 68 36.92 14.19 50.72
N GLU A 69 36.97 14.12 49.40
CA GLU A 69 35.81 13.93 48.55
C GLU A 69 35.13 12.63 48.99
N THR A 70 33.92 12.74 49.51
CA THR A 70 33.10 11.57 49.84
C THR A 70 32.92 10.76 48.58
N ALA A 71 33.39 9.51 48.58
CA ALA A 71 33.27 8.63 47.42
C ALA A 71 31.82 8.55 46.96
N VAL A 72 31.54 9.07 45.77
CA VAL A 72 30.24 8.93 45.10
C VAL A 72 30.06 7.46 44.80
N THR A 73 28.94 6.90 45.26
CA THR A 73 28.64 5.47 45.06
C THR A 73 27.61 5.34 43.96
N ASN A 74 27.91 4.50 42.98
CA ASN A 74 27.02 4.24 41.85
C ASN A 74 25.68 3.67 42.34
N ALA A 75 24.59 4.25 41.86
CA ALA A 75 23.24 3.81 42.19
C ALA A 75 22.26 4.19 41.09
N VAL A 76 21.25 3.35 40.88
CA VAL A 76 20.11 3.62 39.99
C VAL A 76 18.84 3.28 40.77
N THR A 77 17.85 4.15 40.69
CA THR A 77 16.49 3.87 41.15
C THR A 77 15.53 4.04 39.99
N VAL A 78 14.64 3.08 39.83
CA VAL A 78 13.60 3.09 38.80
C VAL A 78 12.35 2.47 39.40
N SER A 79 11.21 3.09 39.11
CA SER A 79 9.90 2.61 39.52
C SER A 79 9.25 1.83 38.39
N ASP A 80 8.37 0.90 38.76
CA ASP A 80 7.46 0.27 37.80
C ASP A 80 6.60 1.35 37.14
N GLN A 81 6.43 1.26 35.82
CA GLN A 81 5.86 2.35 35.02
C GLN A 81 5.17 1.83 33.76
N ASN A 82 4.43 2.68 33.07
CA ASN A 82 3.96 2.39 31.71
C ASN A 82 4.97 2.91 30.69
N LEU A 83 5.03 2.27 29.53
CA LEU A 83 5.71 2.83 28.37
C LEU A 83 4.90 4.03 27.85
N THR A 84 5.57 5.11 27.46
CA THR A 84 4.91 6.25 26.81
C THR A 84 4.56 5.95 25.35
N GLU A 85 3.73 6.79 24.71
CA GLU A 85 3.42 6.70 23.27
C GLU A 85 4.67 6.86 22.38
N GLU A 86 5.73 7.46 22.92
CA GLU A 86 7.02 7.69 22.23
C GLU A 86 8.04 6.58 22.54
N PHE A 87 7.59 5.46 23.11
CA PHE A 87 8.41 4.32 23.52
C PHE A 87 9.55 4.70 24.49
N THR A 88 9.26 5.58 25.45
CA THR A 88 10.23 6.01 26.47
C THR A 88 9.94 5.45 27.85
N VAL A 89 11.01 5.17 28.59
CA VAL A 89 11.00 4.91 30.04
C VAL A 89 11.75 6.00 30.78
N THR A 90 11.34 6.29 32.01
CA THR A 90 11.98 7.28 32.87
C THR A 90 12.67 6.59 34.04
N ILE A 91 13.95 6.88 34.22
CA ILE A 91 14.71 6.46 35.39
C ILE A 91 14.63 7.57 36.44
N ASP A 92 14.13 7.22 37.62
CA ASP A 92 13.84 8.19 38.69
C ASP A 92 15.12 8.93 39.10
N SER A 93 16.20 8.19 39.34
CA SER A 93 17.50 8.77 39.66
C SER A 93 18.67 7.86 39.28
N VAL A 94 19.79 8.50 38.96
CA VAL A 94 21.08 7.88 38.66
C VAL A 94 22.16 8.66 39.39
N THR A 95 22.95 8.00 40.21
CA THR A 95 24.19 8.52 40.76
C THR A 95 25.33 7.80 40.07
N ALA A 96 26.16 8.54 39.32
CA ALA A 96 27.31 7.99 38.61
C ALA A 96 28.60 8.60 39.18
N ASP A 97 29.61 7.79 39.49
CA ASP A 97 30.91 8.24 39.97
C ASP A 97 31.75 8.89 38.86
N VAL A 98 31.57 8.41 37.62
CA VAL A 98 32.13 8.96 36.38
C VAL A 98 31.03 9.12 35.32
N PRO A 99 31.25 9.87 34.23
CA PRO A 99 30.31 9.90 33.11
C PRO A 99 30.07 8.48 32.56
N GLY A 100 28.89 8.25 32.02
CA GLY A 100 28.50 6.92 31.59
C GLY A 100 27.18 6.88 30.85
N TRP A 101 26.55 5.71 30.87
CA TRP A 101 25.33 5.42 30.14
C TRP A 101 24.32 4.72 31.04
N ILE A 102 23.05 5.11 30.91
CA ILE A 102 21.95 4.24 31.34
C ILE A 102 21.50 3.42 30.15
N VAL A 103 21.44 2.12 30.35
CA VAL A 103 21.13 1.12 29.32
C VAL A 103 19.94 0.29 29.80
N ILE A 104 18.91 0.16 28.97
CA ILE A 104 17.75 -0.66 29.26
C ILE A 104 17.92 -2.01 28.56
N HIS A 105 17.82 -3.09 29.34
CA HIS A 105 17.88 -4.45 28.84
C HIS A 105 16.53 -5.15 28.98
N ALA A 106 16.20 -5.99 27.99
CA ALA A 106 15.15 -6.98 28.12
C ALA A 106 15.53 -8.04 29.18
N GLN A 107 14.55 -8.77 29.70
CA GLN A 107 14.79 -9.93 30.54
C GLN A 107 15.04 -11.17 29.68
N ALA A 108 16.16 -11.86 29.94
CA ALA A 108 16.44 -13.19 29.44
C ALA A 108 16.79 -14.10 30.62
N ASP A 109 16.03 -15.18 30.81
CA ASP A 109 16.25 -16.18 31.88
C ASP A 109 16.41 -15.58 33.30
N GLY A 110 15.65 -14.51 33.59
CA GLY A 110 15.68 -13.80 34.88
C GLY A 110 16.94 -12.96 35.10
N ARG A 111 17.63 -12.56 34.03
CA ARG A 111 18.81 -11.70 34.02
C ARG A 111 18.70 -10.65 32.91
N PRO A 112 19.53 -9.59 32.92
CA PRO A 112 19.65 -8.68 31.79
C PRO A 112 20.03 -9.44 30.50
N GLY A 113 19.26 -9.21 29.44
CA GLY A 113 19.38 -9.80 28.11
C GLY A 113 19.82 -8.77 27.07
N PRO A 114 19.27 -8.81 25.83
CA PRO A 114 19.57 -7.83 24.78
C PRO A 114 19.31 -6.38 25.22
N VAL A 115 20.10 -5.44 24.67
CA VAL A 115 19.94 -3.99 24.87
C VAL A 115 18.76 -3.50 24.03
N LEU A 116 17.89 -2.69 24.63
CA LEU A 116 16.74 -2.08 23.98
C LEU A 116 16.95 -0.59 23.70
N GLY A 117 17.77 0.09 24.49
CA GLY A 117 18.04 1.51 24.33
C GLY A 117 18.96 2.05 25.41
N TYR A 118 19.56 3.21 25.17
CA TYR A 118 20.49 3.83 26.11
C TYR A 118 20.51 5.36 25.98
N THR A 119 21.00 6.03 27.01
CA THR A 119 21.15 7.50 27.03
C THR A 119 22.36 7.88 27.91
N PRO A 120 23.10 8.96 27.57
CA PRO A 120 24.27 9.35 28.36
C PRO A 120 23.85 9.98 29.69
N VAL A 121 24.65 9.75 30.73
CA VAL A 121 24.52 10.37 32.04
C VAL A 121 25.82 11.02 32.48
N ALA A 122 25.71 12.17 33.13
CA ALA A 122 26.88 12.87 33.68
C ALA A 122 27.31 12.25 35.01
N ALA A 123 28.58 12.44 35.38
CA ALA A 123 29.03 12.17 36.74
C ALA A 123 28.24 13.01 37.75
N GLY A 124 27.91 12.42 38.91
CA GLY A 124 27.06 12.98 39.93
C GLY A 124 25.61 12.50 39.83
N GLU A 125 24.68 13.30 40.35
CA GLU A 125 23.25 12.98 40.35
C GLU A 125 22.57 13.41 39.05
N ASN A 126 21.80 12.51 38.47
CA ASN A 126 20.90 12.75 37.34
C ASN A 126 19.49 12.32 37.79
N GLN A 127 18.46 13.08 37.42
CA GLN A 127 17.07 12.81 37.80
C GLN A 127 16.18 12.80 36.55
N ASN A 128 15.14 11.96 36.56
CA ASN A 128 14.18 11.83 35.47
C ASN A 128 14.88 11.59 34.11
N VAL A 129 15.81 10.64 34.10
CA VAL A 129 16.59 10.32 32.90
C VAL A 129 15.69 9.54 31.95
N ILE A 130 15.40 10.11 30.79
CA ILE A 130 14.53 9.51 29.78
C ILE A 130 15.38 8.66 28.84
N VAL A 131 14.94 7.42 28.63
CA VAL A 131 15.54 6.49 27.67
C VAL A 131 14.48 6.07 26.66
N THR A 132 14.70 6.34 25.39
CA THR A 132 13.93 5.74 24.29
C THR A 132 14.39 4.30 24.11
N ILE A 133 13.46 3.37 24.03
CA ILE A 133 13.74 1.95 23.86
C ILE A 133 13.12 1.43 22.57
N ASP A 134 13.72 0.39 22.01
CA ASP A 134 13.11 -0.45 21.00
C ASP A 134 12.05 -1.36 21.68
N PRO A 135 10.74 -1.16 21.39
CA PRO A 135 9.70 -1.96 22.01
C PRO A 135 9.65 -3.41 21.48
N THR A 136 10.25 -3.72 20.33
CA THR A 136 10.12 -5.03 19.67
C THR A 136 10.75 -6.17 20.47
N GLY A 137 11.84 -5.88 21.19
CA GLY A 137 12.54 -6.84 22.04
C GLY A 137 12.18 -6.74 23.52
N ALA A 138 11.27 -5.84 23.89
CA ALA A 138 10.96 -5.58 25.29
C ALA A 138 10.23 -6.75 25.94
N THR A 139 10.39 -6.90 27.25
CA THR A 139 9.70 -7.89 28.08
C THR A 139 8.98 -7.20 29.22
N GLU A 140 8.06 -7.89 29.90
CA GLU A 140 7.32 -7.35 31.05
C GLU A 140 8.26 -6.82 32.14
N THR A 141 9.35 -7.54 32.42
CA THR A 141 10.43 -7.09 33.30
C THR A 141 11.59 -6.58 32.46
N LEU A 142 12.07 -5.38 32.75
CA LEU A 142 13.26 -4.78 32.15
C LEU A 142 14.32 -4.51 33.22
N TYR A 143 15.56 -4.28 32.81
CA TYR A 143 16.66 -3.91 33.70
C TYR A 143 17.26 -2.58 33.27
N ALA A 144 17.37 -1.63 34.21
CA ALA A 144 18.11 -0.39 34.01
C ALA A 144 19.54 -0.57 34.52
N MET A 145 20.51 -0.69 33.62
CA MET A 145 21.92 -0.90 33.96
C MET A 145 22.73 0.38 33.77
N LEU A 146 23.52 0.74 34.77
CA LEU A 146 24.52 1.80 34.63
C LEU A 146 25.81 1.22 34.03
N HIS A 147 26.33 1.86 33.00
CA HIS A 147 27.63 1.58 32.40
C HIS A 147 28.55 2.79 32.58
N ILE A 148 29.85 2.55 32.70
CA ILE A 148 30.86 3.61 32.62
C ILE A 148 31.15 3.92 31.15
N ASP A 149 31.43 5.20 30.83
CA ASP A 149 31.94 5.62 29.51
C ASP A 149 33.46 5.43 29.53
N ALA A 150 33.92 4.33 28.94
CA ALA A 150 35.32 3.93 28.87
C ALA A 150 35.67 3.59 27.42
N GLY A 151 36.91 3.86 27.02
CA GLY A 151 37.28 3.78 25.61
C GLY A 151 37.09 5.13 24.92
N THR A 152 36.18 5.22 23.96
CA THR A 152 35.95 6.44 23.18
C THR A 152 34.92 7.31 23.86
N ARG A 153 35.40 8.36 24.54
CA ARG A 153 34.54 9.30 25.27
C ARG A 153 33.31 9.74 24.45
N GLY A 154 32.13 9.45 24.97
CA GLY A 154 30.84 9.84 24.40
C GLY A 154 30.28 8.90 23.33
N GLU A 155 30.92 7.76 23.08
CA GLU A 155 30.38 6.66 22.29
C GLU A 155 29.94 5.52 23.20
N TYR A 156 28.89 4.78 22.80
CA TYR A 156 28.44 3.62 23.56
C TYR A 156 29.00 2.33 22.94
N GLU A 157 29.80 1.57 23.69
CA GLU A 157 30.70 0.53 23.18
C GLU A 157 30.49 -0.84 23.86
N PHE A 158 29.23 -1.22 24.16
CA PHE A 158 28.89 -2.51 24.78
C PHE A 158 28.33 -3.55 23.77
N PRO A 159 28.74 -4.84 23.83
CA PRO A 159 29.78 -5.39 24.71
C PRO A 159 31.17 -4.90 24.30
N GLY A 160 31.99 -4.49 25.27
CA GLY A 160 33.30 -3.90 25.00
C GLY A 160 33.82 -3.07 26.17
N ASP A 161 34.31 -1.87 25.87
CA ASP A 161 34.99 -1.00 26.84
C ASP A 161 34.02 -0.43 27.88
N ASP A 162 32.77 -0.15 27.49
CA ASP A 162 31.69 0.30 28.38
C ASP A 162 31.10 -0.82 29.23
N VAL A 163 31.85 -1.22 30.26
CA VAL A 163 31.44 -2.27 31.20
C VAL A 163 30.39 -1.77 32.21
N PRO A 164 29.56 -2.67 32.78
CA PRO A 164 28.62 -2.32 33.83
C PRO A 164 29.32 -1.70 35.04
N ALA A 165 28.77 -0.60 35.55
CA ALA A 165 29.21 0.07 36.76
C ALA A 165 28.88 -0.78 37.99
N MET A 166 29.78 -0.73 38.98
CA MET A 166 29.66 -1.47 40.22
C MET A 166 29.31 -0.53 41.38
N ASP A 167 28.47 -1.01 42.31
CA ASP A 167 28.19 -0.33 43.58
C ASP A 167 29.34 -0.49 44.59
N ALA A 168 29.18 0.08 45.79
CA ALA A 168 30.18 0.00 46.85
C ALA A 168 30.44 -1.43 47.38
N ASP A 169 29.50 -2.35 47.16
CA ASP A 169 29.60 -3.75 47.56
C ASP A 169 30.15 -4.64 46.43
N GLY A 170 30.42 -4.06 45.25
CA GLY A 170 30.95 -4.74 44.08
C GLY A 170 29.90 -5.47 43.24
N ASN A 171 28.62 -5.14 43.39
CA ASN A 171 27.54 -5.66 42.55
C ASN A 171 27.28 -4.73 41.35
N MET A 172 26.84 -5.31 40.24
CA MET A 172 26.41 -4.52 39.08
C MET A 172 25.18 -3.69 39.45
N VAL A 173 25.19 -2.41 39.10
CA VAL A 173 24.05 -1.51 39.29
C VAL A 173 23.03 -1.78 38.19
N THR A 174 22.14 -2.75 38.44
CA THR A 174 21.14 -3.22 37.47
C THR A 174 19.77 -3.53 38.13
N PRO A 175 19.09 -2.53 38.72
CA PRO A 175 17.75 -2.75 39.25
C PRO A 175 16.77 -3.18 38.13
N PRO A 176 15.92 -4.20 38.39
CA PRO A 176 14.79 -4.52 37.52
C PRO A 176 13.62 -3.56 37.77
N PHE A 177 12.75 -3.40 36.78
CA PHE A 177 11.43 -2.78 36.90
C PHE A 177 10.42 -3.45 35.98
N THR A 178 9.13 -3.27 36.27
CA THR A 178 8.02 -3.88 35.56
C THR A 178 7.27 -2.84 34.73
N LEU A 179 6.87 -3.21 33.52
CA LEU A 179 5.94 -2.43 32.72
C LEU A 179 4.49 -2.72 33.15
N LEU A 180 3.83 -1.75 33.77
CA LEU A 180 2.53 -1.92 34.45
C LEU A 180 1.31 -1.98 33.51
N GLY A 181 1.48 -1.65 32.23
CA GLY A 181 0.40 -1.56 31.24
C GLY A 181 0.38 -2.67 30.20
N GLY A 182 1.27 -3.67 30.33
CA GLY A 182 1.67 -4.49 29.18
C GLY A 182 2.50 -3.66 28.19
N LEU A 183 3.33 -4.32 27.39
CA LEU A 183 3.80 -3.68 26.16
C LEU A 183 2.55 -3.47 25.30
N PRO A 184 2.36 -2.32 24.64
CA PRO A 184 1.50 -2.32 23.48
C PRO A 184 2.16 -3.31 22.51
N VAL A 185 1.65 -4.53 22.43
CA VAL A 185 1.96 -5.45 21.35
C VAL A 185 1.03 -5.03 20.22
N THR A 186 1.15 -3.78 19.81
CA THR A 186 0.66 -3.37 18.51
C THR A 186 1.38 -4.28 17.54
N ALA A 187 0.66 -5.21 16.91
CA ALA A 187 1.19 -5.92 15.77
C ALA A 187 1.50 -4.84 14.75
N LEU A 188 2.79 -4.51 14.66
CA LEU A 188 3.32 -3.40 13.89
C LEU A 188 3.79 -3.99 12.56
N LEU A 189 2.96 -3.88 11.54
CA LEU A 189 3.29 -4.43 10.23
C LEU A 189 4.15 -3.45 9.43
N GLN A 190 5.03 -4.01 8.61
CA GLN A 190 5.93 -3.26 7.73
C GLN A 190 5.94 -3.89 6.34
N LEU A 191 6.51 -3.17 5.39
CA LEU A 191 6.81 -3.68 4.06
C LEU A 191 8.28 -4.11 4.00
N ALA A 192 8.52 -5.29 3.43
CA ALA A 192 9.83 -5.74 2.99
C ALA A 192 9.80 -5.98 1.47
N GLU A 193 10.96 -6.05 0.85
CA GLU A 193 11.09 -6.24 -0.60
C GLU A 193 12.12 -7.33 -0.91
N SER A 194 11.94 -8.03 -2.04
CA SER A 194 12.93 -8.93 -2.62
C SER A 194 12.81 -8.98 -4.14
N ASP A 195 13.93 -9.22 -4.83
CA ASP A 195 13.97 -9.32 -6.30
C ASP A 195 13.07 -10.43 -6.89
N GLU A 196 12.69 -11.45 -6.10
CA GLU A 196 11.88 -12.58 -6.58
C GLU A 196 10.38 -12.39 -6.29
N LEU A 197 10.06 -11.78 -5.15
CA LEU A 197 8.68 -11.68 -4.67
C LEU A 197 8.12 -10.27 -4.72
N GLY A 198 8.94 -9.28 -5.04
CA GLY A 198 8.59 -7.87 -4.89
C GLY A 198 8.32 -7.51 -3.43
N VAL A 199 7.36 -6.61 -3.21
CA VAL A 199 6.98 -6.11 -1.89
C VAL A 199 6.04 -7.09 -1.17
N TYR A 200 6.26 -7.32 0.13
CA TYR A 200 5.43 -8.19 0.98
C TYR A 200 5.39 -7.70 2.43
N LEU A 201 4.38 -8.14 3.18
CA LEU A 201 4.19 -7.77 4.57
C LEU A 201 5.09 -8.60 5.50
N VAL A 202 5.71 -7.91 6.44
CA VAL A 202 6.46 -8.49 7.55
C VAL A 202 5.95 -7.93 8.87
N ASP A 203 6.22 -8.64 9.97
CA ASP A 203 6.02 -8.10 11.30
C ASP A 203 7.13 -7.10 11.71
N ALA A 204 7.07 -6.63 12.95
CA ALA A 204 8.03 -5.65 13.48
C ALA A 204 9.49 -6.17 13.51
N ALA A 205 9.67 -7.49 13.54
CA ALA A 205 10.98 -8.14 13.52
C ALA A 205 11.46 -8.44 12.08
N GLY A 206 10.66 -8.14 11.06
CA GLY A 206 10.97 -8.45 9.67
C GLY A 206 10.67 -9.90 9.27
N MET A 207 9.90 -10.63 10.07
CA MET A 207 9.46 -11.99 9.72
C MET A 207 8.32 -11.95 8.71
N ALA A 208 8.41 -12.75 7.64
CA ALA A 208 7.41 -12.79 6.59
C ALA A 208 6.04 -13.25 7.09
N LEU A 209 5.00 -12.55 6.65
CA LEU A 209 3.61 -12.89 6.88
C LEU A 209 2.99 -13.52 5.63
N TYR A 210 2.02 -14.39 5.83
CA TYR A 210 1.43 -15.22 4.78
C TYR A 210 -0.09 -15.19 4.81
N THR A 211 -0.71 -15.41 3.65
CA THR A 211 -2.14 -15.68 3.49
C THR A 211 -2.38 -17.12 3.04
N PHE A 212 -3.56 -17.65 3.37
CA PHE A 212 -3.96 -19.02 3.06
C PHE A 212 -5.10 -19.04 2.05
N ALA A 213 -4.92 -19.73 0.92
CA ALA A 213 -5.89 -19.77 -0.18
C ALA A 213 -7.23 -20.44 0.16
N HIS A 214 -7.30 -21.15 1.28
CA HIS A 214 -8.56 -21.74 1.77
C HIS A 214 -9.29 -20.86 2.78
N ASP A 215 -8.71 -19.73 3.19
CA ASP A 215 -9.41 -18.75 4.02
C ASP A 215 -10.42 -17.96 3.20
N THR A 216 -11.33 -17.29 3.90
CA THR A 216 -12.19 -16.25 3.34
C THR A 216 -12.01 -14.98 4.17
N PRO A 217 -12.34 -13.78 3.64
CA PRO A 217 -12.23 -12.56 4.42
C PRO A 217 -12.88 -12.67 5.81
N GLY A 218 -12.10 -12.39 6.85
CA GLY A 218 -12.49 -12.47 8.26
C GLY A 218 -12.55 -13.88 8.85
N VAL A 219 -12.27 -14.95 8.09
CA VAL A 219 -12.43 -16.33 8.57
C VAL A 219 -11.20 -17.18 8.22
N SER A 220 -10.52 -17.66 9.27
CA SER A 220 -9.46 -18.67 9.16
C SER A 220 -10.05 -20.07 9.04
N ASN A 221 -9.48 -20.90 8.17
CA ASN A 221 -9.69 -22.35 8.07
C ASN A 221 -8.44 -23.13 8.53
N CYS A 222 -7.41 -22.45 9.04
CA CYS A 222 -6.18 -23.06 9.54
C CYS A 222 -6.19 -23.23 11.06
N TYR A 223 -6.43 -24.46 11.50
CA TYR A 223 -6.47 -24.86 12.91
C TYR A 223 -5.66 -26.14 13.15
N ASP A 224 -5.45 -26.49 14.43
CA ASP A 224 -4.78 -27.71 14.86
C ASP A 224 -3.38 -27.87 14.21
N ALA A 225 -3.13 -28.99 13.53
CA ALA A 225 -1.86 -29.27 12.87
C ALA A 225 -1.50 -28.21 11.80
N CYS A 226 -2.50 -27.55 11.21
CA CYS A 226 -2.25 -26.42 10.31
C CYS A 226 -1.63 -25.26 11.08
N ALA A 227 -2.26 -24.82 12.18
CA ALA A 227 -1.78 -23.71 13.00
C ALA A 227 -0.44 -23.99 13.71
N LEU A 228 -0.06 -25.26 13.87
CA LEU A 228 1.28 -25.63 14.35
C LEU A 228 2.37 -25.39 13.30
N ALA A 229 2.04 -25.59 12.02
CA ALA A 229 2.97 -25.36 10.92
C ALA A 229 2.93 -23.91 10.43
N TRP A 230 1.76 -23.29 10.52
CA TRP A 230 1.46 -21.91 10.11
C TRP A 230 0.87 -21.14 11.30
N PRO A 231 1.69 -20.71 12.27
CA PRO A 231 1.17 -20.02 13.45
C PRO A 231 0.41 -18.75 13.06
N PRO A 232 -0.82 -18.53 13.54
CA PRO A 232 -1.55 -17.30 13.27
C PRO A 232 -0.86 -16.10 13.95
N LEU A 233 -0.81 -14.96 13.26
CA LEU A 233 -0.44 -13.69 13.88
C LEU A 233 -1.58 -13.23 14.79
N VAL A 234 -1.41 -13.37 16.11
CA VAL A 234 -2.44 -13.07 17.11
C VAL A 234 -2.08 -11.89 17.99
N VAL A 235 -3.09 -11.14 18.41
CA VAL A 235 -3.00 -10.00 19.35
C VAL A 235 -3.93 -10.22 20.54
N ALA A 236 -3.77 -9.44 21.61
CA ALA A 236 -4.71 -9.49 22.73
C ALA A 236 -6.08 -8.92 22.33
N ALA A 237 -7.14 -9.38 23.00
CA ALA A 237 -8.47 -8.86 22.75
C ALA A 237 -8.58 -7.37 23.11
N GLY A 238 -8.99 -6.55 22.15
CA GLY A 238 -9.10 -5.10 22.29
C GLY A 238 -7.78 -4.34 22.07
N GLU A 239 -6.74 -5.01 21.61
CA GLU A 239 -5.48 -4.39 21.18
C GLU A 239 -5.59 -3.88 19.74
N ASP A 240 -5.05 -2.68 19.49
CA ASP A 240 -4.98 -2.10 18.16
C ASP A 240 -3.85 -2.74 17.34
N VAL A 241 -4.06 -2.84 16.03
CA VAL A 241 -3.05 -3.26 15.05
C VAL A 241 -2.66 -2.04 14.25
N THR A 242 -1.35 -1.79 14.09
CA THR A 242 -0.85 -0.62 13.36
C THR A 242 0.22 -1.00 12.36
N ALA A 243 0.66 -0.05 11.54
CA ALA A 243 1.77 -0.24 10.62
C ALA A 243 2.79 0.89 10.78
N VAL A 244 4.05 0.61 10.45
CA VAL A 244 5.14 1.62 10.48
C VAL A 244 4.97 2.67 9.38
N ALA A 245 4.39 2.27 8.25
CA ALA A 245 4.07 3.12 7.12
C ALA A 245 2.60 2.95 6.75
N GLU A 246 2.03 3.90 6.03
CA GLU A 246 0.72 3.70 5.41
C GLU A 246 0.83 2.50 4.45
N LEU A 247 0.17 1.40 4.81
CA LEU A 247 0.03 0.24 3.94
C LEU A 247 -1.12 0.53 2.96
N PRO A 248 -0.98 0.21 1.66
CA PRO A 248 -2.07 0.31 0.69
C PRO A 248 -3.07 -0.85 0.90
N GLY A 249 -3.80 -0.82 2.02
CA GLY A 249 -4.76 -1.85 2.42
C GLY A 249 -5.20 -1.70 3.88
N GLU A 250 -6.23 -2.44 4.28
CA GLU A 250 -6.87 -2.30 5.59
C GLU A 250 -6.35 -3.32 6.60
N LEU A 251 -5.83 -2.84 7.73
CA LEU A 251 -5.55 -3.68 8.89
C LEU A 251 -6.79 -3.81 9.77
N ALA A 252 -7.09 -5.03 10.17
CA ALA A 252 -8.18 -5.35 11.09
C ALA A 252 -7.84 -6.59 11.90
N THR A 253 -8.77 -7.00 12.76
CA THR A 253 -8.68 -8.27 13.50
C THR A 253 -9.95 -9.10 13.31
N THR A 254 -9.81 -10.41 13.50
CA THR A 254 -10.94 -11.34 13.54
C THR A 254 -10.83 -12.30 14.73
N GLU A 255 -11.96 -12.62 15.35
CA GLU A 255 -12.02 -13.62 16.41
C GLU A 255 -12.08 -15.03 15.78
N ARG A 256 -11.10 -15.86 16.13
CA ARG A 256 -11.01 -17.26 15.71
C ARG A 256 -11.95 -18.12 16.55
N THR A 257 -12.30 -19.31 16.03
CA THR A 257 -13.17 -20.26 16.74
C THR A 257 -12.57 -20.82 18.05
N ASP A 258 -11.26 -20.72 18.21
CA ASP A 258 -10.52 -21.06 19.43
C ASP A 258 -10.47 -19.91 20.46
N GLY A 259 -11.09 -18.75 20.15
CA GLY A 259 -11.16 -17.56 20.99
C GLY A 259 -9.95 -16.63 20.90
N THR A 260 -8.96 -16.95 20.05
CA THR A 260 -7.82 -16.04 19.81
C THR A 260 -8.18 -14.96 18.80
N ILE A 261 -7.56 -13.77 18.92
CA ILE A 261 -7.79 -12.66 17.99
C ILE A 261 -6.65 -12.63 16.99
N GLN A 262 -6.95 -12.84 15.71
CA GLN A 262 -5.97 -12.89 14.64
C GLN A 262 -5.99 -11.61 13.82
N VAL A 263 -4.81 -11.15 13.43
CA VAL A 263 -4.64 -9.99 12.55
C VAL A 263 -5.01 -10.37 11.12
N THR A 264 -5.72 -9.47 10.44
CA THR A 264 -6.08 -9.59 9.04
C THR A 264 -5.60 -8.38 8.25
N TYR A 265 -5.19 -8.61 7.00
CA TYR A 265 -4.90 -7.55 6.03
C TYR A 265 -5.85 -7.67 4.83
N ASP A 266 -6.61 -6.62 4.54
CA ASP A 266 -7.73 -6.63 3.59
C ASP A 266 -8.71 -7.78 3.86
N GLY A 267 -8.92 -8.07 5.15
CA GLY A 267 -9.75 -9.18 5.63
C GLY A 267 -9.08 -10.55 5.58
N TRP A 268 -7.93 -10.74 4.92
CA TRP A 268 -7.26 -12.03 4.88
C TRP A 268 -6.49 -12.32 6.18
N PRO A 269 -6.73 -13.46 6.86
CA PRO A 269 -6.00 -13.82 8.07
C PRO A 269 -4.49 -14.00 7.80
N LEU A 270 -3.66 -13.44 8.68
CA LEU A 270 -2.20 -13.46 8.55
C LEU A 270 -1.55 -14.55 9.40
N TYR A 271 -0.53 -15.21 8.84
CA TYR A 271 0.20 -16.30 9.47
C TYR A 271 1.70 -16.14 9.34
N TYR A 272 2.42 -16.75 10.27
CA TYR A 272 3.84 -17.07 10.17
C TYR A 272 4.03 -18.43 9.52
N TRP A 273 5.28 -18.71 9.12
CA TRP A 273 5.72 -20.04 8.71
C TRP A 273 6.78 -20.58 9.66
N VAL A 274 6.55 -21.79 10.22
CA VAL A 274 7.42 -22.35 11.28
C VAL A 274 8.88 -22.61 10.86
N ASN A 275 9.15 -22.67 9.55
CA ASN A 275 10.52 -22.87 9.06
C ASN A 275 11.23 -21.57 8.67
N ASP A 276 10.56 -20.41 8.75
CA ASP A 276 11.24 -19.12 8.66
C ASP A 276 11.78 -18.77 10.06
N ALA A 277 13.09 -18.79 10.20
CA ALA A 277 13.83 -18.60 11.44
C ALA A 277 14.56 -17.24 11.50
N ALA A 278 14.63 -16.53 10.38
CA ALA A 278 15.26 -15.21 10.30
C ALA A 278 14.43 -14.21 9.46
N PRO A 279 14.60 -12.89 9.70
CA PRO A 279 13.95 -11.86 8.91
C PRO A 279 14.29 -11.98 7.42
N GLY A 280 13.28 -11.77 6.57
CA GLY A 280 13.40 -11.90 5.11
C GLY A 280 13.38 -13.33 4.56
N GLU A 281 13.32 -14.37 5.42
CA GLU A 281 13.04 -15.72 4.94
C GLU A 281 11.57 -15.85 4.51
N THR A 282 11.36 -16.33 3.28
CA THR A 282 10.04 -16.49 2.66
C THR A 282 9.79 -17.94 2.22
N THR A 283 10.32 -18.92 2.96
CA THR A 283 10.37 -20.33 2.54
C THR A 283 8.99 -21.01 2.51
N GLY A 284 7.98 -20.37 3.10
CA GLY A 284 6.59 -20.77 3.02
C GLY A 284 5.92 -20.37 1.70
N HIS A 285 6.52 -19.46 0.93
CA HIS A 285 5.92 -18.97 -0.30
C HIS A 285 5.72 -20.11 -1.30
N ASN A 286 4.56 -20.14 -1.96
CA ASN A 286 4.13 -21.21 -2.87
C ASN A 286 4.09 -22.61 -2.25
N PHE A 287 4.07 -22.74 -0.92
CA PHE A 287 3.94 -24.06 -0.29
C PHE A 287 2.64 -24.73 -0.74
N ARG A 288 2.78 -25.78 -1.56
CA ARG A 288 1.67 -26.52 -2.20
C ARG A 288 0.73 -25.65 -3.04
N ASN A 289 1.18 -24.48 -3.49
CA ASN A 289 0.38 -23.50 -4.25
C ASN A 289 -0.89 -23.01 -3.52
N ILE A 290 -0.92 -23.10 -2.19
CA ILE A 290 -2.05 -22.65 -1.37
C ILE A 290 -1.63 -21.66 -0.27
N TRP A 291 -0.34 -21.38 -0.16
CA TRP A 291 0.24 -20.38 0.75
C TRP A 291 1.06 -19.38 -0.05
N ALA A 292 0.86 -18.10 0.23
CA ALA A 292 1.56 -17.01 -0.42
C ALA A 292 1.98 -16.00 0.64
N VAL A 293 3.05 -15.25 0.36
CA VAL A 293 3.41 -14.11 1.22
C VAL A 293 2.26 -13.11 1.14
N ALA A 294 1.88 -12.54 2.27
CA ALA A 294 0.92 -11.45 2.32
C ALA A 294 1.53 -10.26 1.58
N ARG A 295 0.76 -9.67 0.67
CA ARG A 295 1.22 -8.60 -0.21
C ARG A 295 0.33 -7.37 -0.05
N PRO A 296 0.88 -6.15 -0.22
CA PRO A 296 0.05 -4.95 -0.33
C PRO A 296 -0.98 -5.10 -1.46
N THR A 297 -2.09 -4.37 -1.36
CA THR A 297 -3.16 -4.45 -2.36
C THR A 297 -3.50 -3.08 -2.93
N THR A 298 -3.09 -2.81 -4.17
CA THR A 298 -3.63 -1.68 -4.91
C THR A 298 -5.10 -1.95 -5.22
N LYS A 299 -5.97 -1.11 -4.67
CA LYS A 299 -7.41 -1.12 -4.91
C LYS A 299 -7.79 -0.01 -5.87
N VAL A 300 -8.47 -0.37 -6.96
CA VAL A 300 -9.29 0.59 -7.71
C VAL A 300 -10.68 0.57 -7.11
N LEU A 301 -11.19 1.72 -6.67
CA LEU A 301 -12.46 1.87 -5.97
C LEU A 301 -13.45 2.69 -6.81
N LEU A 302 -14.67 2.85 -6.30
CA LEU A 302 -15.64 3.81 -6.84
C LEU A 302 -15.79 5.01 -5.91
N GLY A 303 -15.50 6.18 -6.46
CA GLY A 303 -15.83 7.47 -5.88
C GLY A 303 -16.85 8.20 -6.77
N GLY A 304 -16.90 9.51 -6.62
CA GLY A 304 -17.78 10.35 -7.42
C GLY A 304 -17.95 11.74 -6.85
N ASN A 305 -18.63 12.59 -7.60
CA ASN A 305 -19.13 13.87 -7.13
C ASN A 305 -20.49 14.19 -7.79
N GLU A 306 -21.17 15.24 -7.34
CA GLU A 306 -22.50 15.61 -7.84
C GLU A 306 -22.50 16.04 -9.32
N GLU A 307 -21.36 16.49 -9.85
CA GLU A 307 -21.26 17.01 -11.22
C GLU A 307 -21.05 15.91 -12.27
N LEU A 308 -20.16 14.97 -11.98
CA LEU A 308 -19.72 13.93 -12.92
C LEU A 308 -20.30 12.55 -12.60
N GLY A 309 -21.04 12.41 -11.49
CA GLY A 309 -21.54 11.13 -11.02
C GLY A 309 -20.42 10.26 -10.48
N ARG A 310 -20.54 8.94 -10.67
CA ARG A 310 -19.57 7.95 -10.19
C ARG A 310 -18.39 7.80 -11.14
N PHE A 311 -17.19 7.66 -10.60
CA PHE A 311 -15.97 7.37 -11.34
C PHE A 311 -14.99 6.53 -10.53
N LEU A 312 -14.02 5.93 -11.22
CA LEU A 312 -12.94 5.16 -10.61
C LEU A 312 -12.03 6.09 -9.81
N VAL A 313 -11.61 5.61 -8.65
CA VAL A 313 -10.63 6.28 -7.79
C VAL A 313 -9.57 5.29 -7.35
N GLY A 314 -8.38 5.79 -7.01
CA GLY A 314 -7.28 4.98 -6.45
C GLY A 314 -7.51 4.57 -5.00
N PRO A 315 -6.53 3.90 -4.37
CA PRO A 315 -6.61 3.47 -2.96
C PRO A 315 -6.92 4.61 -1.99
N GLU A 316 -6.40 5.81 -2.26
CA GLU A 316 -6.55 7.01 -1.43
C GLU A 316 -7.84 7.79 -1.74
N GLY A 317 -8.68 7.29 -2.65
CA GLY A 317 -9.92 7.96 -3.06
C GLY A 317 -9.73 9.08 -4.09
N LEU A 318 -8.51 9.30 -4.58
CA LEU A 318 -8.20 10.28 -5.63
C LEU A 318 -8.69 9.80 -7.00
N THR A 319 -9.19 10.73 -7.81
CA THR A 319 -9.80 10.44 -9.11
C THR A 319 -8.83 9.84 -10.10
N LEU A 320 -9.26 8.76 -10.76
CA LEU A 320 -8.51 8.15 -11.85
C LEU A 320 -9.02 8.64 -13.21
N TYR A 321 -8.07 8.95 -14.07
CA TYR A 321 -8.27 9.48 -15.40
C TYR A 321 -7.74 8.52 -16.46
N ARG A 322 -8.32 8.62 -17.66
CA ARG A 322 -7.77 8.06 -18.89
C ARG A 322 -7.22 9.17 -19.77
N PHE A 323 -6.20 8.84 -20.53
CA PHE A 323 -5.64 9.69 -21.58
C PHE A 323 -6.13 9.22 -22.94
N ASN A 324 -6.93 10.03 -23.64
CA ASN A 324 -7.51 9.63 -24.93
C ASN A 324 -6.48 9.29 -26.04
N PRO A 325 -5.29 9.90 -26.08
CA PRO A 325 -4.22 9.50 -27.01
C PRO A 325 -3.60 8.13 -26.73
N ASP A 326 -3.90 7.49 -25.60
CA ASP A 326 -3.44 6.13 -25.32
C ASP A 326 -4.18 5.08 -26.15
N ASP A 327 -3.46 3.98 -26.44
CA ASP A 327 -4.03 2.76 -27.00
C ASP A 327 -4.17 1.71 -25.88
N PRO A 328 -5.06 0.71 -26.02
CA PRO A 328 -5.16 -0.37 -25.05
C PRO A 328 -3.80 -1.07 -24.83
N GLY A 329 -3.33 -1.09 -23.58
CA GLY A 329 -2.04 -1.65 -23.18
C GLY A 329 -0.82 -0.80 -23.58
N ILE A 330 -1.01 0.46 -23.99
CA ILE A 330 0.09 1.35 -24.38
C ILE A 330 -0.15 2.74 -23.79
N SER A 331 0.73 3.14 -22.87
CA SER A 331 0.83 4.53 -22.42
C SER A 331 1.68 5.34 -23.42
N ASN A 332 1.22 6.54 -23.76
CA ASN A 332 1.98 7.59 -24.43
C ASN A 332 2.37 8.73 -23.47
N CYS A 333 2.03 8.61 -22.18
CA CYS A 333 2.29 9.62 -21.17
C CYS A 333 3.55 9.28 -20.38
N TYR A 334 4.64 9.96 -20.73
CA TYR A 334 5.96 9.86 -20.11
C TYR A 334 6.53 11.25 -19.81
N ASP A 335 7.66 11.29 -19.09
CA ASP A 335 8.39 12.52 -18.76
C ASP A 335 7.48 13.58 -18.12
N GLU A 336 7.43 14.80 -18.67
CA GLU A 336 6.61 15.90 -18.18
C GLU A 336 5.11 15.55 -18.14
N CYS A 337 4.64 14.69 -19.05
CA CYS A 337 3.25 14.22 -19.00
C CYS A 337 3.00 13.44 -17.71
N ALA A 338 3.84 12.45 -17.41
CA ALA A 338 3.73 11.62 -16.22
C ALA A 338 3.98 12.40 -14.91
N PHE A 339 4.66 13.54 -14.97
CA PHE A 339 4.80 14.43 -13.83
C PHE A 339 3.46 15.07 -13.42
N TYR A 340 2.71 15.60 -14.39
CA TYR A 340 1.40 16.22 -14.11
C TYR A 340 0.27 15.19 -14.00
N TRP A 341 0.41 14.07 -14.69
CA TRP A 341 -0.51 12.95 -14.71
C TRP A 341 0.19 11.68 -14.21
N PRO A 342 0.45 11.56 -12.89
CA PRO A 342 1.14 10.40 -12.35
C PRO A 342 0.40 9.11 -12.72
N PRO A 343 1.07 8.11 -13.32
CA PRO A 343 0.42 6.82 -13.57
C PRO A 343 0.06 6.14 -12.25
N LEU A 344 -1.09 5.46 -12.21
CA LEU A 344 -1.36 4.49 -11.15
C LEU A 344 -0.47 3.28 -11.37
N LEU A 345 0.65 3.22 -10.66
CA LEU A 345 1.59 2.11 -10.72
C LEU A 345 1.17 0.97 -9.80
N LEU A 346 1.57 -0.23 -10.16
CA LEU A 346 1.47 -1.43 -9.33
C LEU A 346 2.90 -1.91 -9.09
N ASP A 347 3.33 -1.91 -7.83
CA ASP A 347 4.69 -2.33 -7.51
C ASP A 347 4.85 -3.85 -7.73
N GLU A 348 6.10 -4.28 -7.96
CA GLU A 348 6.37 -5.70 -8.12
C GLU A 348 5.89 -6.44 -6.86
N GLY A 349 5.17 -7.54 -7.08
CA GLY A 349 4.61 -8.33 -5.99
C GLY A 349 3.26 -7.87 -5.48
N GLU A 350 2.82 -6.64 -5.75
CA GLU A 350 1.56 -6.12 -5.25
C GLU A 350 0.34 -6.80 -5.91
N ALA A 351 -0.72 -7.02 -5.13
CA ALA A 351 -1.98 -7.53 -5.64
C ALA A 351 -2.84 -6.36 -6.18
N LEU A 352 -3.46 -6.55 -7.34
CA LEU A 352 -4.43 -5.59 -7.89
C LEU A 352 -5.84 -6.13 -7.70
N THR A 353 -6.72 -5.36 -7.06
CA THR A 353 -8.13 -5.72 -6.93
C THR A 353 -9.07 -4.54 -7.18
N GLY A 354 -10.31 -4.86 -7.55
CA GLY A 354 -11.40 -3.89 -7.62
C GLY A 354 -12.16 -3.86 -6.30
N GLY A 355 -12.46 -2.66 -5.80
CA GLY A 355 -13.40 -2.46 -4.71
C GLY A 355 -14.82 -2.81 -5.11
N ALA A 356 -15.74 -2.76 -4.14
CA ALA A 356 -17.14 -3.05 -4.37
C ALA A 356 -17.73 -2.19 -5.53
N GLY A 357 -18.31 -2.87 -6.52
CA GLY A 357 -18.92 -2.23 -7.69
C GLY A 357 -17.95 -1.82 -8.81
N VAL A 358 -16.63 -1.98 -8.63
CA VAL A 358 -15.69 -1.87 -9.75
C VAL A 358 -15.78 -3.15 -10.56
N VAL A 359 -16.43 -3.09 -11.71
CA VAL A 359 -16.46 -4.20 -12.65
C VAL A 359 -15.96 -3.76 -13.99
N GLY A 360 -15.29 -4.68 -14.68
CA GLY A 360 -14.49 -4.39 -15.85
C GLY A 360 -13.14 -5.07 -15.71
N LYS A 361 -12.41 -5.15 -16.81
CA LYS A 361 -11.11 -5.81 -16.83
C LYS A 361 -10.07 -4.87 -16.22
N LEU A 362 -9.90 -4.95 -14.91
CA LEU A 362 -8.65 -4.51 -14.30
C LEU A 362 -7.52 -5.40 -14.83
N GLY A 363 -6.40 -4.77 -15.11
CA GLY A 363 -5.20 -5.44 -15.56
C GLY A 363 -4.02 -4.51 -15.44
N THR A 364 -2.91 -4.91 -16.00
CA THR A 364 -1.70 -4.11 -16.00
C THR A 364 -1.08 -4.04 -17.39
N THR A 365 -0.24 -3.04 -17.59
CA THR A 365 0.66 -2.97 -18.74
C THR A 365 2.06 -2.59 -18.28
N GLU A 366 3.07 -3.24 -18.86
CA GLU A 366 4.46 -2.82 -18.70
C GLU A 366 4.69 -1.55 -19.51
N ARG A 367 5.34 -0.57 -18.90
CA ARG A 367 5.71 0.71 -19.52
C ARG A 367 7.13 0.64 -20.08
N ASP A 368 7.47 1.53 -21.01
CA ASP A 368 8.81 1.58 -21.63
C ASP A 368 9.95 1.88 -20.62
N ASP A 369 9.60 2.46 -19.46
CA ASP A 369 10.50 2.74 -18.34
C ASP A 369 10.68 1.55 -17.38
N GLY A 370 10.01 0.42 -17.64
CA GLY A 370 10.06 -0.81 -16.83
C GLY A 370 9.07 -0.84 -15.66
N THR A 371 8.32 0.24 -15.42
CA THR A 371 7.27 0.24 -14.40
C THR A 371 6.01 -0.47 -14.89
N VAL A 372 5.18 -0.96 -13.96
CA VAL A 372 3.91 -1.64 -14.27
C VAL A 372 2.76 -0.70 -13.92
N GLN A 373 1.93 -0.37 -14.91
CA GLN A 373 0.80 0.55 -14.72
C GLN A 373 -0.53 -0.19 -14.74
N VAL A 374 -1.43 0.20 -13.84
CA VAL A 374 -2.79 -0.32 -13.76
C VAL A 374 -3.60 0.18 -14.94
N THR A 375 -4.39 -0.73 -15.51
CA THR A 375 -5.29 -0.47 -16.63
C THR A 375 -6.72 -0.87 -16.27
N TYR A 376 -7.70 -0.19 -16.86
CA TYR A 376 -9.11 -0.58 -16.78
C TYR A 376 -9.71 -0.65 -18.18
N GLY A 377 -10.23 -1.83 -18.54
CA GLY A 377 -10.60 -2.14 -19.92
C GLY A 377 -9.42 -2.09 -20.88
N GLY A 378 -8.20 -2.29 -20.37
CA GLY A 378 -6.94 -2.17 -21.12
C GLY A 378 -6.42 -0.74 -21.26
N MET A 379 -7.17 0.29 -20.86
CA MET A 379 -6.69 1.68 -20.93
C MET A 379 -5.85 2.02 -19.68
N PRO A 380 -4.67 2.65 -19.83
CA PRO A 380 -3.85 3.07 -18.69
C PRO A 380 -4.55 4.11 -17.80
N LEU A 381 -4.38 3.99 -16.48
CA LEU A 381 -4.98 4.87 -15.48
C LEU A 381 -3.96 5.83 -14.88
N TYR A 382 -4.40 7.08 -14.65
CA TYR A 382 -3.56 8.16 -14.14
C TYR A 382 -4.27 8.95 -13.05
N TYR A 383 -3.50 9.54 -12.16
CA TYR A 383 -3.91 10.61 -11.26
C TYR A 383 -3.74 11.98 -11.92
N TRP A 384 -4.26 13.01 -11.27
CA TRP A 384 -4.02 14.40 -11.62
C TRP A 384 -3.40 15.13 -10.44
N ILE A 385 -2.25 15.80 -10.65
CA ILE A 385 -1.45 16.38 -9.57
C ILE A 385 -2.16 17.49 -8.76
N LEU A 386 -3.25 18.07 -9.26
CA LEU A 386 -4.01 19.10 -8.54
C LEU A 386 -5.24 18.56 -7.79
N ASP A 387 -5.54 17.26 -7.89
CA ASP A 387 -6.59 16.65 -7.08
C ASP A 387 -5.98 16.25 -5.72
N GLU A 388 -6.43 16.90 -4.64
CA GLU A 388 -5.87 16.73 -3.28
C GLU A 388 -6.81 15.92 -2.37
N ASN A 389 -8.11 15.89 -2.68
CA ASN A 389 -9.12 15.27 -1.85
C ASN A 389 -9.99 14.28 -2.63
N PRO A 390 -10.56 13.26 -1.96
CA PRO A 390 -11.56 12.41 -2.57
C PRO A 390 -12.72 13.21 -3.17
N GLY A 391 -13.05 12.92 -4.43
CA GLY A 391 -14.10 13.61 -5.19
C GLY A 391 -13.62 14.81 -6.02
N ASP A 392 -12.39 15.29 -5.81
CA ASP A 392 -11.77 16.26 -6.70
C ASP A 392 -11.62 15.65 -8.09
N ALA A 393 -12.11 16.34 -9.12
CA ALA A 393 -12.05 15.90 -10.51
C ALA A 393 -11.57 17.04 -11.44
N THR A 394 -10.59 17.83 -10.98
CA THR A 394 -10.18 19.07 -11.65
C THR A 394 -9.42 18.84 -12.95
N GLY A 395 -8.96 17.61 -13.20
CA GLY A 395 -8.37 17.17 -14.45
C GLY A 395 -9.39 16.86 -15.55
N GLN A 396 -10.69 16.88 -15.23
CA GLN A 396 -11.73 16.55 -16.20
C GLN A 396 -11.70 17.51 -17.40
N ALA A 397 -11.65 16.92 -18.60
CA ALA A 397 -11.61 17.62 -19.89
C ALA A 397 -10.42 18.59 -20.07
N VAL A 398 -9.31 18.40 -19.33
CA VAL A 398 -8.08 19.14 -19.58
C VAL A 398 -7.59 18.85 -21.01
N ASP A 399 -7.40 19.93 -21.78
CA ASP A 399 -7.01 19.92 -23.19
C ASP A 399 -7.88 19.04 -24.10
N ASP A 400 -9.13 18.77 -23.70
CA ASP A 400 -10.07 17.87 -24.38
C ASP A 400 -9.54 16.42 -24.56
N VAL A 401 -8.51 16.01 -23.81
CA VAL A 401 -7.85 14.70 -23.94
C VAL A 401 -7.80 13.89 -22.64
N TRP A 402 -8.07 14.51 -21.50
CA TRP A 402 -8.11 13.85 -20.18
C TRP A 402 -9.52 13.76 -19.65
N TYR A 403 -9.92 12.57 -19.21
CA TYR A 403 -11.27 12.33 -18.73
C TYR A 403 -11.27 11.39 -17.55
N VAL A 404 -12.11 11.68 -16.54
CA VAL A 404 -12.39 10.73 -15.47
C VAL A 404 -12.84 9.40 -16.05
N VAL A 405 -12.52 8.31 -15.38
CA VAL A 405 -12.93 6.97 -15.83
C VAL A 405 -14.23 6.60 -15.13
N PRO A 406 -15.40 6.69 -15.79
CA PRO A 406 -16.64 6.25 -15.16
C PRO A 406 -16.70 4.71 -15.12
N PRO A 407 -17.42 4.11 -14.15
CA PRO A 407 -17.63 2.67 -14.15
C PRO A 407 -18.48 2.25 -15.36
N TYR A 408 -18.21 1.07 -15.91
CA TYR A 408 -19.07 0.51 -16.94
C TYR A 408 -20.45 0.17 -16.37
N THR A 409 -21.51 0.65 -17.02
CA THR A 409 -22.89 0.26 -16.68
C THR A 409 -23.17 -1.18 -17.11
N VAL A 410 -22.64 -1.56 -18.27
CA VAL A 410 -22.75 -2.89 -18.87
C VAL A 410 -21.38 -3.32 -19.38
N ALA A 411 -20.96 -4.54 -19.08
CA ALA A 411 -19.70 -5.13 -19.53
C ALA A 411 -19.93 -6.54 -20.09
N VAL A 412 -18.87 -7.17 -20.60
CA VAL A 412 -18.90 -8.55 -21.11
C VAL A 412 -18.25 -9.50 -20.11
N SER A 413 -18.91 -10.63 -19.86
CA SER A 413 -18.37 -11.81 -19.18
C SER A 413 -18.51 -13.03 -20.08
N SER A 414 -17.93 -14.16 -19.71
CA SER A 414 -18.08 -15.39 -20.48
C SER A 414 -18.01 -16.67 -19.65
N THR A 415 -18.66 -17.72 -20.17
CA THR A 415 -18.57 -19.09 -19.65
C THR A 415 -18.30 -20.06 -20.80
N PRO A 416 -17.66 -21.22 -20.55
CA PRO A 416 -17.50 -22.25 -21.58
C PRO A 416 -18.83 -22.73 -22.19
N GLU A 417 -19.92 -22.68 -21.43
CA GLU A 417 -21.23 -23.19 -21.83
C GLU A 417 -22.03 -22.19 -22.68
N LEU A 418 -22.02 -20.90 -22.33
CA LEU A 418 -22.85 -19.88 -22.98
C LEU A 418 -22.07 -18.95 -23.92
N GLY A 419 -20.74 -18.96 -23.88
CA GLY A 419 -19.92 -17.98 -24.58
C GLY A 419 -19.96 -16.62 -23.86
N ASP A 420 -19.82 -15.54 -24.63
CA ASP A 420 -19.82 -14.18 -24.12
C ASP A 420 -21.26 -13.69 -23.86
N PHE A 421 -21.47 -12.98 -22.75
CA PHE A 421 -22.75 -12.39 -22.37
C PHE A 421 -22.58 -11.10 -21.57
N LEU A 422 -23.64 -10.29 -21.50
CA LEU A 422 -23.61 -9.01 -20.79
C LEU A 422 -23.83 -9.19 -19.28
N VAL A 423 -23.06 -8.42 -18.52
CA VAL A 423 -23.20 -8.25 -17.06
C VAL A 423 -23.33 -6.77 -16.73
N ALA A 424 -23.98 -6.43 -15.62
CA ALA A 424 -24.06 -5.05 -15.16
C ALA A 424 -22.80 -4.60 -14.42
N HIS A 425 -22.78 -3.35 -13.99
CA HIS A 425 -21.71 -2.73 -13.19
C HIS A 425 -21.38 -3.43 -11.86
N ASN A 426 -22.15 -4.44 -11.42
CA ASN A 426 -21.89 -5.26 -10.24
C ASN A 426 -21.53 -6.73 -10.59
N GLY A 427 -21.35 -7.04 -11.88
CA GLY A 427 -20.92 -8.34 -12.38
C GLY A 427 -22.06 -9.36 -12.48
N MET A 428 -23.26 -8.98 -12.06
CA MET A 428 -24.45 -9.81 -12.19
C MET A 428 -24.89 -9.87 -13.66
N THR A 429 -25.30 -11.06 -14.09
CA THR A 429 -25.75 -11.32 -15.46
C THR A 429 -26.99 -10.49 -15.81
N LEU A 430 -27.00 -9.95 -17.02
CA LEU A 430 -28.13 -9.24 -17.59
C LEU A 430 -28.92 -10.13 -18.55
N TYR A 431 -30.23 -9.99 -18.46
CA TYR A 431 -31.19 -10.78 -19.22
C TYR A 431 -32.12 -9.91 -20.06
N LEU A 432 -32.53 -10.45 -21.20
CA LEU A 432 -33.64 -9.97 -22.01
C LEU A 432 -34.91 -10.73 -21.66
N PHE A 433 -36.02 -10.01 -21.64
CA PHE A 433 -37.35 -10.60 -21.58
C PHE A 433 -37.94 -10.71 -23.00
N GLY A 434 -38.10 -11.91 -23.52
CA GLY A 434 -38.60 -12.15 -24.88
C GLY A 434 -40.04 -11.72 -25.15
N VAL A 435 -40.76 -11.26 -24.12
CA VAL A 435 -42.12 -10.69 -24.22
C VAL A 435 -42.08 -9.17 -24.44
N ASP A 436 -40.98 -8.51 -24.09
CA ASP A 436 -40.85 -7.06 -24.19
C ASP A 436 -40.78 -6.58 -25.63
N GLY A 437 -41.24 -5.34 -25.83
CA GLY A 437 -41.11 -4.61 -27.08
C GLY A 437 -39.85 -3.75 -27.10
N GLU A 438 -39.52 -3.25 -28.28
CA GLU A 438 -38.43 -2.27 -28.42
C GLU A 438 -38.77 -0.99 -27.63
N ASN A 439 -37.87 -0.63 -26.71
CA ASN A 439 -37.97 0.47 -25.75
C ASN A 439 -39.22 0.39 -24.84
N GLU A 440 -39.84 -0.78 -24.68
CA GLU A 440 -41.05 -0.95 -23.88
C GLU A 440 -40.98 -2.23 -23.04
N SER A 441 -40.90 -2.05 -21.72
CA SER A 441 -41.01 -3.15 -20.75
C SER A 441 -42.48 -3.52 -20.55
N THR A 442 -42.77 -4.82 -20.46
CA THR A 442 -44.02 -5.39 -19.97
C THR A 442 -43.87 -5.98 -18.55
N CYS A 443 -42.64 -6.04 -18.05
CA CYS A 443 -42.30 -6.60 -16.74
C CYS A 443 -42.48 -5.57 -15.62
N TYR A 444 -43.63 -5.63 -14.95
CA TYR A 444 -43.98 -4.79 -13.79
C TYR A 444 -44.46 -5.66 -12.61
N ASP A 445 -44.65 -5.02 -11.45
CA ASP A 445 -45.14 -5.66 -10.22
C ASP A 445 -44.29 -6.88 -9.84
N GLN A 446 -44.93 -8.05 -9.65
CA GLN A 446 -44.23 -9.29 -9.28
C GLN A 446 -43.17 -9.71 -10.30
N CYS A 447 -43.33 -9.35 -11.58
CA CYS A 447 -42.31 -9.59 -12.58
C CYS A 447 -41.03 -8.83 -12.23
N ALA A 448 -41.14 -7.52 -11.97
CA ALA A 448 -40.00 -6.66 -11.63
C ALA A 448 -39.38 -6.97 -10.25
N ILE A 449 -40.11 -7.64 -9.36
CA ILE A 449 -39.53 -8.15 -8.10
C ILE A 449 -38.61 -9.34 -8.39
N ASN A 450 -39.05 -10.26 -9.25
CA ASN A 450 -38.27 -11.46 -9.58
C ASN A 450 -37.16 -11.16 -10.61
N TRP A 451 -37.40 -10.19 -11.48
CA TRP A 451 -36.51 -9.71 -12.52
C TRP A 451 -36.29 -8.21 -12.36
N PRO A 452 -35.45 -7.77 -11.40
CA PRO A 452 -35.22 -6.36 -11.17
C PRO A 452 -34.69 -5.66 -12.42
N PRO A 453 -35.27 -4.53 -12.85
CA PRO A 453 -34.75 -3.78 -14.00
C PRO A 453 -33.38 -3.17 -13.67
N LEU A 454 -32.48 -3.12 -14.66
CA LEU A 454 -31.25 -2.33 -14.54
C LEU A 454 -31.61 -0.84 -14.69
N LEU A 455 -31.67 -0.14 -13.56
CA LEU A 455 -32.06 1.28 -13.50
C LEU A 455 -30.84 2.21 -13.44
N LEU A 456 -31.05 3.44 -13.91
CA LEU A 456 -30.15 4.58 -13.77
C LEU A 456 -30.81 5.70 -13.00
N GLU A 457 -30.00 6.48 -12.29
CA GLU A 457 -30.47 7.72 -11.67
C GLU A 457 -30.72 8.81 -12.74
N PRO A 458 -31.65 9.75 -12.50
CA PRO A 458 -31.91 10.84 -13.44
C PRO A 458 -30.63 11.63 -13.78
N GLY A 459 -30.27 11.66 -15.07
CA GLY A 459 -29.09 12.36 -15.57
C GLY A 459 -27.89 11.44 -15.87
N GLU A 460 -27.92 10.18 -15.42
CA GLU A 460 -26.91 9.20 -15.80
C GLU A 460 -27.13 8.68 -17.24
N LEU A 461 -26.03 8.34 -17.92
CA LEU A 461 -26.04 7.66 -19.20
C LEU A 461 -25.40 6.28 -19.06
N PRO A 462 -25.93 5.24 -19.74
CA PRO A 462 -25.32 3.92 -19.68
C PRO A 462 -23.99 3.94 -20.43
N ILE A 463 -22.96 3.39 -19.80
CA ILE A 463 -21.61 3.31 -20.35
C ILE A 463 -21.31 1.87 -20.72
N ALA A 464 -20.99 1.67 -22.00
CA ALA A 464 -20.55 0.39 -22.54
C ALA A 464 -19.11 0.10 -22.13
N GLY A 465 -18.91 -1.06 -21.50
CA GLY A 465 -17.60 -1.62 -21.25
C GLY A 465 -16.97 -2.22 -22.50
N PHE A 466 -15.71 -2.60 -22.37
CA PHE A 466 -14.98 -3.26 -23.45
C PHE A 466 -15.72 -4.54 -23.92
N GLY A 467 -15.84 -4.72 -25.23
CA GLY A 467 -16.48 -5.89 -25.84
C GLY A 467 -17.99 -5.78 -26.03
N VAL A 468 -18.65 -4.76 -25.45
CA VAL A 468 -20.07 -4.48 -25.72
C VAL A 468 -20.18 -3.86 -27.12
N THR A 469 -20.79 -4.58 -28.06
CA THR A 469 -20.84 -4.19 -29.48
C THR A 469 -22.16 -3.55 -29.90
N GLY A 470 -23.23 -3.80 -29.14
CA GLY A 470 -24.55 -3.18 -29.37
C GLY A 470 -24.71 -1.80 -28.76
N GLU A 471 -25.84 -1.16 -29.09
CA GLU A 471 -26.19 0.18 -28.64
C GLU A 471 -26.82 0.14 -27.25
N LEU A 472 -26.22 0.84 -26.29
CA LEU A 472 -26.86 1.10 -25.01
C LEU A 472 -27.77 2.32 -25.12
N GLY A 473 -28.95 2.20 -24.53
CA GLY A 473 -29.96 3.24 -24.49
C GLY A 473 -30.67 3.29 -23.15
N ILE A 474 -31.66 4.16 -23.05
CA ILE A 474 -32.51 4.32 -21.88
C ILE A 474 -33.96 4.34 -22.35
N THR A 475 -34.83 3.62 -21.65
CA THR A 475 -36.29 3.79 -21.76
C THR A 475 -36.89 4.24 -20.44
N GLU A 476 -37.87 5.15 -20.50
CA GLU A 476 -38.64 5.59 -19.33
C GLU A 476 -39.76 4.58 -19.06
N ARG A 477 -39.76 4.01 -17.85
CA ARG A 477 -40.80 3.10 -17.38
C ARG A 477 -42.06 3.87 -16.98
N THR A 478 -43.20 3.18 -16.85
CA THR A 478 -44.49 3.82 -16.50
C THR A 478 -44.52 4.47 -15.12
N ASP A 479 -43.58 4.11 -14.23
CA ASP A 479 -43.38 4.70 -12.91
C ASP A 479 -42.41 5.89 -12.91
N GLY A 480 -41.87 6.27 -14.07
CA GLY A 480 -40.91 7.37 -14.25
C GLY A 480 -39.45 6.97 -14.01
N THR A 481 -39.16 5.70 -13.69
CA THR A 481 -37.77 5.23 -13.57
C THR A 481 -37.12 5.02 -14.95
N LEU A 482 -35.80 5.20 -15.02
CA LEU A 482 -35.03 5.07 -16.26
C LEU A 482 -34.36 3.70 -16.29
N GLN A 483 -34.68 2.87 -17.29
CA GLN A 483 -34.13 1.53 -17.45
C GLN A 483 -33.16 1.48 -18.63
N VAL A 484 -32.03 0.81 -18.42
CA VAL A 484 -31.03 0.58 -19.46
C VAL A 484 -31.57 -0.41 -20.49
N THR A 485 -31.36 -0.11 -21.77
CA THR A 485 -31.67 -0.99 -22.89
C THR A 485 -30.40 -1.39 -23.64
N TYR A 486 -30.38 -2.59 -24.21
CA TYR A 486 -29.38 -3.02 -25.18
C TYR A 486 -30.05 -3.30 -26.53
N ASN A 487 -29.62 -2.62 -27.59
CA ASN A 487 -30.27 -2.61 -28.90
C ASN A 487 -31.79 -2.35 -28.80
N GLY A 488 -32.17 -1.44 -27.91
CA GLY A 488 -33.56 -1.08 -27.64
C GLY A 488 -34.32 -2.03 -26.71
N TYR A 489 -33.78 -3.18 -26.29
CA TYR A 489 -34.50 -4.09 -25.39
C TYR A 489 -34.14 -3.84 -23.92
N PRO A 490 -35.11 -3.78 -23.00
CA PRO A 490 -34.86 -3.51 -21.58
C PRO A 490 -34.03 -4.63 -20.92
N LEU A 491 -33.05 -4.24 -20.09
CA LEU A 491 -32.15 -5.15 -19.38
C LEU A 491 -32.61 -5.40 -17.95
N TYR A 492 -32.49 -6.66 -17.49
CA TYR A 492 -32.92 -7.09 -16.17
C TYR A 492 -31.87 -7.95 -15.47
N PHE A 493 -31.90 -7.91 -14.14
CA PHE A 493 -31.26 -8.87 -13.25
C PHE A 493 -32.20 -10.05 -12.96
N TRP A 494 -31.66 -11.08 -12.32
CA TRP A 494 -32.42 -12.22 -11.82
C TRP A 494 -32.23 -12.40 -10.31
N ILE A 495 -33.33 -12.52 -9.56
CA ILE A 495 -33.29 -12.56 -8.08
C ILE A 495 -32.60 -13.80 -7.49
N HIS A 496 -32.42 -14.86 -8.28
CA HIS A 496 -31.74 -16.09 -7.81
C HIS A 496 -30.28 -16.20 -8.29
N ASP A 497 -29.76 -15.19 -8.99
CA ASP A 497 -28.33 -15.06 -9.16
C ASP A 497 -27.77 -14.44 -7.87
N GLU A 498 -26.86 -15.15 -7.21
CA GLU A 498 -26.31 -14.76 -5.89
C GLU A 498 -24.86 -14.25 -6.00
N ALA A 499 -24.16 -14.62 -7.08
CA ALA A 499 -22.79 -14.22 -7.36
C ALA A 499 -22.62 -13.65 -8.79
N PRO A 500 -21.62 -12.78 -9.01
CA PRO A 500 -21.23 -12.36 -10.35
C PRO A 500 -20.99 -13.54 -11.29
N GLY A 501 -21.54 -13.47 -12.50
CA GLY A 501 -21.46 -14.53 -13.50
C GLY A 501 -22.43 -15.70 -13.31
N ASP A 502 -23.26 -15.73 -12.26
CA ASP A 502 -24.37 -16.67 -12.19
C ASP A 502 -25.33 -16.43 -13.36
N THR A 503 -25.75 -17.51 -14.03
CA THR A 503 -26.63 -17.47 -15.20
C THR A 503 -27.92 -18.28 -14.99
N THR A 504 -28.39 -18.37 -13.74
CA THR A 504 -29.48 -19.29 -13.35
C THR A 504 -30.84 -18.89 -13.92
N GLY A 505 -30.96 -17.65 -14.42
CA GLY A 505 -32.13 -17.15 -15.12
C GLY A 505 -32.24 -17.61 -16.58
N GLN A 506 -31.18 -18.21 -17.14
CA GLN A 506 -31.14 -18.60 -18.54
C GLN A 506 -32.23 -19.63 -18.87
N GLY A 507 -33.11 -19.28 -19.80
CA GLY A 507 -34.20 -20.14 -20.28
C GLY A 507 -35.39 -20.25 -19.33
N VAL A 508 -35.48 -19.45 -18.26
CA VAL A 508 -36.61 -19.50 -17.34
C VAL A 508 -37.92 -19.23 -18.10
N ASN A 509 -38.88 -20.15 -17.98
CA ASN A 509 -40.16 -20.13 -18.69
C ASN A 509 -40.07 -19.97 -20.22
N ASP A 510 -38.93 -20.33 -20.83
CA ASP A 510 -38.65 -20.17 -22.26
C ASP A 510 -38.76 -18.72 -22.78
N VAL A 511 -38.65 -17.72 -21.90
CA VAL A 511 -38.81 -16.29 -22.25
C VAL A 511 -37.72 -15.38 -21.68
N TRP A 512 -36.80 -15.89 -20.88
CA TRP A 512 -35.68 -15.11 -20.31
C TRP A 512 -34.35 -15.65 -20.80
N PHE A 513 -33.50 -14.77 -21.33
CA PHE A 513 -32.25 -15.16 -21.95
C PHE A 513 -31.13 -14.18 -21.59
N VAL A 514 -29.92 -14.69 -21.36
CA VAL A 514 -28.71 -13.87 -21.25
C VAL A 514 -28.52 -13.06 -22.52
N VAL A 515 -27.97 -11.86 -22.38
CA VAL A 515 -27.80 -10.95 -23.52
C VAL A 515 -26.43 -11.20 -24.18
N GLU A 516 -26.42 -11.51 -25.47
CA GLU A 516 -25.18 -11.62 -26.24
C GLU A 516 -24.61 -10.20 -26.57
N PRO A 517 -23.28 -9.97 -26.49
CA PRO A 517 -22.68 -8.62 -26.54
C PRO A 517 -22.61 -7.91 -27.88
#